data_AF-A0A8J1XIN6-F1
#
_entry.id   AF-A0A8J1XIN6-F1
#
_cell.length_a   1.000
_cell.length_b   1.000
_cell.length_c   1.000
_cell.angle_alpha   90.00
_cell.angle_beta   90.00
_cell.angle_gamma   90.00
#
_symmetry.space_group_name_H-M   'P 1'
#
loop_
_entity.id
_entity.type
_entity.pdbx_description
1 polymer ?
#
loop_
_entity_poly.entity_id
_entity_poly.type
_entity_poly.pdbx_seq_one_letter_code
_entity_poly.pdbx_strand_id
1 'polypeptide(L)'
;NITWSQAECREYITDTFMCVKMKKTNLDRDNNLPCPARRPCMCFDFEPDERKVDCIFVDLYTIPTDLSQNVSKLYAMDNKISYIENGMFHGMSNIQYLTLDLNEIHEIASFGFKRLDKLEDL
;
A
#
# COMPACT_ATOMS: atom_id res chain seq x y z
N ASN A 1 -5.62 28.25 11.10
CA ASN A 1 -5.73 27.33 12.25
C ASN A 1 -5.76 25.89 11.78
N ILE A 2 -4.59 25.25 11.75
CA ILE A 2 -4.49 23.81 11.52
C ILE A 2 -4.55 23.17 12.92
N THR A 3 -5.66 22.53 13.22
CA THR A 3 -5.82 21.73 14.44
C THR A 3 -5.18 20.37 14.21
N TRP A 4 -4.08 20.10 14.92
CA TRP A 4 -3.43 18.80 14.95
C TRP A 4 -4.35 17.81 15.66
N SER A 5 -4.91 16.82 14.95
CA SER A 5 -5.56 15.69 15.60
C SER A 5 -4.48 14.77 16.20
N GLN A 6 -4.77 14.25 17.38
CA GLN A 6 -3.91 13.44 18.25
C GLN A 6 -2.99 12.48 17.49
N ALA A 7 -1.73 12.42 17.90
CA ALA A 7 -0.82 11.35 17.51
C ALA A 7 -1.43 10.00 17.94
N GLU A 8 -1.91 9.20 17.00
CA GLU A 8 -2.25 7.80 17.26
C GLU A 8 -0.94 6.99 17.17
N CYS A 9 -0.28 6.78 18.31
CA CYS A 9 0.78 5.77 18.40
C CYS A 9 0.09 4.40 18.48
N ARG A 10 0.32 3.51 17.51
CA ARG A 10 -0.15 2.11 17.57
C ARG A 10 1.03 1.20 17.90
N GLU A 11 0.78 0.22 18.75
CA GLU A 11 1.72 -0.87 19.04
C GLU A 11 2.03 -1.67 17.76
N TYR A 12 3.31 -1.97 17.56
CA TYR A 12 3.77 -3.05 16.69
C TYR A 12 4.62 -4.02 17.52
N ILE A 13 4.70 -5.26 17.05
CA ILE A 13 5.17 -6.49 17.74
C ILE A 13 6.67 -6.48 18.12
N THR A 14 7.35 -5.33 18.09
CA THR A 14 8.71 -5.13 18.57
C THR A 14 8.74 -3.86 19.39
N ASP A 15 9.23 -3.91 20.64
CA ASP A 15 9.22 -2.90 21.73
C ASP A 15 9.75 -1.48 21.42
N THR A 16 9.38 -0.88 20.29
CA THR A 16 9.76 0.49 19.91
C THR A 16 8.51 1.28 19.58
N PHE A 17 8.09 2.14 20.52
CA PHE A 17 7.06 3.14 20.26
C PHE A 17 7.60 4.20 19.30
N MET A 18 7.22 4.14 18.02
CA MET A 18 7.46 5.23 17.08
C MET A 18 6.18 6.04 16.88
N CYS A 19 6.12 7.22 17.50
CA CYS A 19 5.08 8.21 17.23
C CYS A 19 5.54 9.09 16.07
N VAL A 20 5.17 8.73 14.84
CA VAL A 20 5.37 9.59 13.67
C VAL A 20 4.18 10.55 13.56
N LYS A 21 4.38 11.76 13.03
CA LYS A 21 3.29 12.66 12.61
C LYS A 21 2.53 12.04 11.44
N MET A 22 1.73 11.01 11.69
CA MET A 22 0.91 10.36 10.67
C MET A 22 -0.35 11.20 10.45
N LYS A 23 -0.53 11.74 9.23
CA LYS A 23 -1.87 12.18 8.84
C LYS A 23 -2.64 10.95 8.39
N LYS A 24 -3.64 10.54 9.18
CA LYS A 24 -4.66 9.60 8.74
C LYS A 24 -5.58 10.33 7.77
N THR A 25 -5.19 10.41 6.50
CA THR A 25 -5.95 11.12 5.48
C THR A 25 -7.07 10.23 4.94
N ASN A 26 -8.31 10.48 5.36
CA ASN A 26 -9.49 10.08 4.57
C ASN A 26 -9.88 11.15 3.53
N LEU A 27 -9.20 12.30 3.52
CA LEU A 27 -9.41 13.38 2.57
C LEU A 27 -8.11 14.19 2.46
N ASP A 28 -7.53 14.26 1.26
CA ASP A 28 -6.65 15.35 0.88
C ASP A 28 -7.46 16.46 0.21
N ARG A 29 -7.03 17.71 0.40
CA ARG A 29 -7.75 18.94 0.00
C ARG A 29 -7.82 19.18 -1.52
N ASP A 30 -7.46 18.22 -2.35
CA ASP A 30 -7.19 18.43 -3.78
C ASP A 30 -7.98 17.51 -4.73
N ASN A 31 -9.08 16.88 -4.27
CA ASN A 31 -9.89 15.95 -5.08
C ASN A 31 -9.13 14.78 -5.73
N ASN A 32 -7.88 14.53 -5.34
CA ASN A 32 -7.11 13.36 -5.72
C ASN A 32 -7.28 12.33 -4.61
N LEU A 33 -7.94 11.20 -4.91
CA LEU A 33 -8.26 10.21 -3.87
C LEU A 33 -6.96 9.62 -3.27
N PRO A 34 -6.72 9.77 -1.95
CA PRO A 34 -5.43 9.42 -1.32
C PRO A 34 -5.26 7.92 -1.02
N CYS A 35 -6.30 7.11 -1.20
CA CYS A 35 -6.36 5.67 -0.95
C CYS A 35 -7.58 5.10 -1.71
N PRO A 36 -7.71 3.76 -1.90
CA PRO A 36 -8.80 3.21 -2.68
C PRO A 36 -10.14 3.73 -2.20
N ALA A 37 -10.97 4.23 -3.13
CA ALA A 37 -12.26 4.86 -2.82
C ALA A 37 -13.17 3.94 -2.00
N ARG A 38 -12.95 2.64 -2.17
CA ARG A 38 -13.66 1.55 -1.52
C ARG A 38 -12.63 0.81 -0.67
N ARG A 39 -12.84 0.80 0.65
CA ARG A 39 -12.10 -0.09 1.58
C ARG A 39 -11.99 -1.46 0.93
N PRO A 40 -10.77 -2.00 0.86
CA PRO A 40 -10.29 -2.63 2.08
C PRO A 40 -8.95 -2.15 2.65
N CYS A 41 -8.13 -1.41 1.89
CA CYS A 41 -6.77 -1.07 2.32
C CYS A 41 -6.70 0.23 3.15
N MET A 42 -5.60 0.39 3.87
CA MET A 42 -5.23 1.60 4.61
C MET A 42 -3.96 2.22 4.02
N CYS A 43 -3.94 3.54 3.83
CA CYS A 43 -2.77 4.26 3.36
C CYS A 43 -2.20 5.13 4.48
N PHE A 44 -0.87 5.25 4.50
CA PHE A 44 -0.12 6.06 5.43
C PHE A 44 0.90 6.90 4.65
N ASP A 45 0.80 8.21 4.84
CA ASP A 45 1.68 9.19 4.19
C ASP A 45 2.76 9.62 5.18
N PHE A 46 4.01 9.31 4.85
CA PHE A 46 5.18 9.73 5.62
C PHE A 46 5.82 10.98 5.00
N GLU A 47 6.04 10.94 3.69
CA GLU A 47 6.60 12.01 2.85
C GLU A 47 5.85 12.03 1.50
N PRO A 48 6.00 13.08 0.65
CA PRO A 48 5.28 13.19 -0.63
C PRO A 48 5.42 11.97 -1.57
N ASP A 49 6.56 11.28 -1.49
CA ASP A 49 6.89 10.11 -2.31
C ASP A 49 7.02 8.81 -1.49
N GLU A 50 6.69 8.85 -0.19
CA GLU A 50 6.78 7.69 0.71
C GLU A 50 5.40 7.33 1.29
N ARG A 51 4.52 6.85 0.41
CA ARG A 51 3.22 6.28 0.81
C ARG A 51 3.36 4.79 1.09
N LYS A 52 2.92 4.35 2.27
CA LYS A 52 2.72 2.96 2.65
C LYS A 52 1.26 2.57 2.47
N VAL A 53 1.01 1.39 1.93
CA VAL A 53 -0.34 0.83 1.76
C VAL A 53 -0.39 -0.51 2.46
N ASP A 54 -1.29 -0.64 3.44
CA ASP A 54 -1.58 -1.86 4.17
C ASP A 54 -2.91 -2.45 3.71
N CYS A 55 -2.84 -3.60 3.05
CA CYS A 55 -3.95 -4.39 2.54
C CYS A 55 -3.92 -5.80 3.15
N ILE A 56 -3.76 -5.93 4.47
CA ILE A 56 -3.54 -7.23 5.13
C ILE A 56 -4.85 -7.82 5.64
N PHE A 57 -5.12 -9.11 5.36
CA PHE A 57 -6.32 -9.82 5.83
C PHE A 57 -7.62 -9.13 5.41
N VAL A 58 -7.75 -8.85 4.12
CA VAL A 58 -8.92 -8.14 3.60
C VAL A 58 -9.57 -8.78 2.37
N ASP A 59 -9.30 -10.08 2.18
CA ASP A 59 -9.88 -10.91 1.13
C ASP A 59 -9.65 -10.34 -0.30
N LEU A 60 -8.47 -9.76 -0.56
CA LEU A 60 -8.13 -9.33 -1.92
C LEU A 60 -7.96 -10.52 -2.86
N TYR A 61 -8.52 -10.42 -4.05
CA TYR A 61 -8.24 -11.32 -5.18
C TYR A 61 -7.32 -10.68 -6.22
N THR A 62 -7.20 -9.34 -6.19
CA THR A 62 -6.31 -8.53 -7.02
C THR A 62 -5.93 -7.27 -6.26
N ILE A 63 -4.85 -6.61 -6.68
CA ILE A 63 -4.44 -5.32 -6.13
C ILE A 63 -5.38 -4.21 -6.64
N PRO A 64 -5.93 -3.34 -5.77
CA PRO A 64 -6.76 -2.23 -6.21
C PRO A 64 -6.00 -1.29 -7.16
N THR A 65 -6.58 -1.03 -8.34
CA THR A 65 -5.95 -0.21 -9.39
C THR A 65 -6.00 1.30 -9.11
N ASP A 66 -6.77 1.71 -8.11
CA ASP A 66 -6.92 3.10 -7.67
C ASP A 66 -5.90 3.51 -6.58
N LEU A 67 -4.97 2.61 -6.24
CA LEU A 67 -3.80 2.95 -5.43
C LEU A 67 -2.93 3.95 -6.20
N SER A 68 -2.82 5.16 -5.65
CA SER A 68 -2.23 6.32 -6.33
C SER A 68 -0.80 6.09 -6.84
N GLN A 69 -0.35 7.00 -7.71
CA GLN A 69 1.09 7.20 -7.92
C GLN A 69 1.71 7.64 -6.57
N ASN A 70 2.92 7.16 -6.25
CA ASN A 70 3.68 7.41 -5.00
C ASN A 70 3.60 6.33 -3.91
N VAL A 71 2.96 5.19 -4.17
CA VAL A 71 3.13 4.01 -3.31
C VAL A 71 4.59 3.56 -3.38
N SER A 72 5.25 3.54 -2.22
CA SER A 72 6.62 3.08 -2.02
C SER A 72 6.67 1.72 -1.34
N LYS A 73 5.70 1.43 -0.48
CA LYS A 73 5.61 0.18 0.29
C LYS A 73 4.19 -0.37 0.20
N LEU A 74 4.03 -1.58 -0.33
CA LEU A 74 2.73 -2.26 -0.46
C LEU A 74 2.75 -3.59 0.30
N TYR A 75 1.91 -3.67 1.34
CA TYR A 75 1.70 -4.87 2.13
C TYR A 75 0.38 -5.52 1.73
N ALA A 76 0.42 -6.59 0.95
CA ALA A 76 -0.75 -7.30 0.46
C ALA A 76 -0.78 -8.76 0.95
N MET A 77 -0.47 -8.96 2.23
CA MET A 77 -0.37 -10.29 2.84
C MET A 77 -1.72 -10.85 3.29
N ASP A 78 -1.81 -12.18 3.42
CA ASP A 78 -2.98 -12.89 3.95
C ASP A 78 -4.26 -12.54 3.17
N ASN A 79 -4.20 -12.78 1.87
CA ASN A 79 -5.27 -12.51 0.91
C ASN A 79 -5.45 -13.73 0.00
N LYS A 80 -6.29 -13.60 -1.02
CA LYS A 80 -6.70 -14.66 -1.96
C LYS A 80 -6.20 -14.39 -3.38
N ILE A 81 -5.10 -13.63 -3.52
CA ILE A 81 -4.51 -13.36 -4.83
C ILE A 81 -3.91 -14.68 -5.32
N SER A 82 -4.37 -15.14 -6.47
CA SER A 82 -3.99 -16.46 -6.98
C SER A 82 -3.25 -16.43 -8.31
N TYR A 83 -3.35 -15.30 -9.02
CA TYR A 83 -2.67 -15.05 -10.28
C TYR A 83 -2.14 -13.62 -10.35
N ILE A 84 -0.87 -13.46 -10.71
CA ILE A 84 -0.28 -12.13 -10.97
C ILE A 84 -0.34 -11.83 -12.46
N GLU A 85 -1.35 -11.06 -12.87
CA GLU A 85 -1.56 -10.69 -14.26
C GLU A 85 -0.64 -9.56 -14.74
N ASN A 86 -0.45 -9.47 -16.06
CA ASN A 86 0.29 -8.37 -16.67
C ASN A 86 -0.40 -7.04 -16.35
N GLY A 87 0.33 -6.13 -15.71
CA GLY A 87 -0.19 -4.80 -15.40
C GLY A 87 -0.98 -4.70 -14.10
N MET A 88 -1.00 -5.74 -13.25
CA MET A 88 -1.59 -5.67 -11.90
C MET A 88 -1.04 -4.48 -11.08
N PHE A 89 0.24 -4.13 -11.28
CA PHE A 89 0.91 -3.01 -10.61
C PHE A 89 1.11 -1.78 -11.51
N HIS A 90 0.28 -1.60 -12.55
CA HIS A 90 0.42 -0.48 -13.48
C HIS A 90 0.34 0.87 -12.74
N GLY A 91 1.34 1.73 -12.97
CA GLY A 91 1.38 3.07 -12.36
C GLY A 91 2.03 3.11 -10.97
N MET A 92 2.39 1.94 -10.41
CA MET A 92 3.07 1.82 -9.12
C MET A 92 4.60 1.75 -9.27
N SER A 93 5.18 2.55 -10.18
CA SER A 93 6.62 2.52 -10.51
C SER A 93 7.54 2.98 -9.39
N ASN A 94 6.98 3.51 -8.30
CA ASN A 94 7.72 3.97 -7.12
C ASN A 94 7.82 2.92 -6.01
N ILE A 95 7.21 1.74 -6.18
CA ILE A 95 7.30 0.67 -5.18
C ILE A 95 8.75 0.25 -5.02
N GLN A 96 9.20 0.24 -3.76
CA GLN A 96 10.49 -0.25 -3.29
C GLN A 96 10.34 -1.55 -2.50
N TYR A 97 9.21 -1.68 -1.78
CA TYR A 97 8.89 -2.87 -1.00
C TYR A 97 7.49 -3.39 -1.37
N LEU A 98 7.41 -4.65 -1.77
CA LEU A 98 6.16 -5.37 -2.02
C LEU A 98 6.18 -6.65 -1.20
N THR A 99 5.10 -7.00 -0.52
CA THR A 99 4.93 -8.36 0.02
C THR A 99 3.58 -8.91 -0.36
N LEU A 100 3.58 -10.16 -0.83
CA LEU A 100 2.43 -10.95 -1.24
C LEU A 100 2.34 -12.25 -0.44
N ASP A 101 2.99 -12.33 0.72
CA ASP A 101 3.01 -13.54 1.53
C ASP A 101 1.61 -13.97 1.97
N LEU A 102 1.45 -15.27 2.21
CA LEU A 102 0.17 -15.85 2.64
C LEU A 102 -0.98 -15.57 1.65
N ASN A 103 -0.65 -15.51 0.36
CA ASN A 103 -1.62 -15.57 -0.74
C ASN A 103 -1.68 -16.97 -1.35
N GLU A 104 -2.53 -17.15 -2.35
CA GLU A 104 -2.76 -18.42 -3.07
C GLU A 104 -2.12 -18.41 -4.47
N ILE A 105 -1.04 -17.66 -4.64
CA ILE A 105 -0.39 -17.41 -5.94
C ILE A 105 0.18 -18.73 -6.48
N HIS A 106 -0.35 -19.17 -7.61
CA HIS A 106 0.12 -20.38 -8.29
C HIS A 106 0.58 -20.10 -9.73
N GLU A 107 0.31 -18.91 -10.27
CA GLU A 107 0.77 -18.52 -11.60
C GLU A 107 1.11 -17.01 -11.66
N ILE A 108 2.16 -16.68 -12.40
CA ILE A 108 2.65 -15.32 -12.61
C ILE A 108 2.85 -15.11 -14.11
N ALA A 109 2.21 -14.09 -14.66
CA ALA A 109 2.36 -13.72 -16.06
C ALA A 109 3.80 -13.26 -16.36
N SER A 110 4.29 -13.47 -17.59
CA SER A 110 5.67 -13.15 -17.98
C SER A 110 6.09 -11.69 -17.75
N PHE A 111 5.13 -10.77 -17.65
CA PHE A 111 5.35 -9.36 -17.36
C PHE A 111 4.58 -8.89 -16.11
N GLY A 112 4.30 -9.79 -15.17
CA GLY A 112 3.54 -9.52 -13.96
C GLY A 112 4.12 -8.37 -13.12
N PHE A 113 5.45 -8.33 -12.97
CA PHE A 113 6.17 -7.28 -12.22
C PHE A 113 6.80 -6.20 -13.11
N LYS A 114 6.39 -6.11 -14.38
CA LYS A 114 6.98 -5.16 -15.33
C LYS A 114 6.71 -3.71 -14.90
N ARG A 115 7.74 -2.84 -14.96
CA ARG A 115 7.74 -1.43 -14.54
C ARG A 115 7.72 -1.18 -13.04
N LEU A 116 8.00 -2.19 -12.23
CA LEU A 116 8.41 -2.01 -10.83
C LEU A 116 9.91 -1.70 -10.78
N ASP A 117 10.32 -0.62 -11.45
CA ASP A 117 11.73 -0.34 -11.75
C ASP A 117 12.56 0.05 -10.51
N LYS A 118 11.88 0.41 -9.41
CA LYS A 118 12.48 0.77 -8.12
C LYS A 118 12.33 -0.32 -7.05
N LEU A 119 11.83 -1.51 -7.41
CA LEU A 119 11.62 -2.60 -6.46
C LEU A 119 12.96 -3.09 -5.92
N GLU A 120 13.13 -3.01 -4.61
CA GLU A 120 14.32 -3.44 -3.89
C GLU A 120 14.07 -4.74 -3.11
N ASP A 121 12.84 -4.94 -2.65
CA ASP A 121 12.43 -6.07 -1.80
C ASP A 121 11.04 -6.59 -2.19
N LEU A 122 10.90 -7.92 -2.29
CA LEU A 122 9.72 -8.65 -2.79
C LEU A 122 9.40 -9.89 -1.93
#